data_AF-A0A1L9QYN4-F1
#
_entry.id   AF-A0A1L9QYN4-F1
#
_cell.length_a   1.000
_cell.length_b   1.000
_cell.length_c   1.000
_cell.angle_alpha   90.00
_cell.angle_beta   90.00
_cell.angle_gamma   90.00
#
_symmetry.space_group_name_H-M   'P 1'
#
loop_
_entity.id
_entity.type
_entity.pdbx_description
1 polymer ?
#
loop_
_entity_poly.entity_id
_entity_poly.type
_entity_poly.pdbx_seq_one_letter_code
_entity_poly.pdbx_strand_id
1 'polypeptide(L)'
;MIEIELNKKKLLKQDRLRQSCFISKNQIAYTFKNADEDTDKEIIKKAKNYVKHFEEMRKDNVGLLLYGNVGSGKTYVACAIANAIITEYSHTVKMRNFAQILNDLQKGGFNLDRNEYIE
;
A
#
# COMPACT_ATOMS: atom_id res chain seq x y z
N MET A 1 0.73 -33.65 1.34
CA MET A 1 -0.57 -33.18 0.79
C MET A 1 -1.13 -31.97 1.54
N ILE A 2 -1.21 -32.00 2.88
CA ILE A 2 -1.76 -30.89 3.70
C ILE A 2 -0.99 -29.56 3.51
N GLU A 3 0.34 -29.60 3.56
CA GLU A 3 1.18 -28.40 3.43
C GLU A 3 1.02 -27.70 2.07
N ILE A 4 0.91 -28.48 0.99
CA ILE A 4 0.66 -27.96 -0.36
C ILE A 4 -0.68 -27.21 -0.40
N GLU A 5 -1.72 -27.76 0.23
CA GLU A 5 -3.03 -27.13 0.27
C GLU A 5 -3.05 -25.85 1.10
N LEU A 6 -2.34 -25.84 2.23
CA LEU A 6 -2.19 -24.66 3.06
C LEU A 6 -1.46 -23.53 2.31
N ASN A 7 -0.39 -23.87 1.59
CA ASN A 7 0.34 -22.92 0.76
C ASN A 7 -0.52 -22.37 -0.39
N LYS A 8 -1.34 -23.22 -1.04
CA LYS A 8 -2.32 -22.76 -2.05
C LYS A 8 -3.34 -21.80 -1.47
N LYS A 9 -3.91 -22.11 -0.30
CA LYS A 9 -4.86 -21.22 0.41
C LYS A 9 -4.22 -19.88 0.77
N LYS A 10 -2.98 -19.90 1.26
CA LYS A 10 -2.20 -18.68 1.57
C LYS A 10 -2.00 -17.84 0.31
N LEU A 11 -1.58 -18.43 -0.80
CA LEU A 11 -1.36 -17.72 -2.06
C LEU A 11 -2.66 -17.08 -2.58
N LEU A 12 -3.75 -17.84 -2.61
CA LEU A 12 -5.06 -17.33 -3.01
C LEU A 12 -5.53 -16.16 -2.14
N LYS A 13 -5.28 -16.22 -0.82
CA LYS A 13 -5.56 -15.09 0.08
C LYS A 13 -4.75 -13.87 -0.30
N GLN A 14 -3.45 -14.02 -0.51
CA GLN A 14 -2.56 -12.91 -0.89
C GLN A 14 -2.96 -12.27 -2.22
N ASP A 15 -3.38 -13.08 -3.21
CA ASP A 15 -3.84 -12.55 -4.50
C ASP A 15 -5.11 -11.72 -4.36
N ARG A 16 -6.06 -12.17 -3.53
CA ARG A 16 -7.26 -11.38 -3.21
C ARG A 16 -6.91 -10.07 -2.49
N LEU A 17 -5.92 -10.09 -1.60
CA LEU A 17 -5.44 -8.88 -0.92
C LEU A 17 -4.80 -7.89 -1.91
N ARG A 18 -4.03 -8.37 -2.89
CA ARG A 18 -3.46 -7.50 -3.94
C ARG A 18 -4.56 -6.89 -4.82
N GLN A 19 -5.57 -7.68 -5.19
CA GLN A 19 -6.71 -7.21 -5.97
C GLN A 19 -7.53 -6.13 -5.25
N SER A 20 -7.66 -6.20 -3.92
CA SER A 20 -8.37 -5.19 -3.14
C SER A 20 -7.51 -3.97 -2.77
N CYS A 21 -6.19 -4.14 -2.72
CA CYS A 21 -5.24 -3.08 -2.40
C CYS A 21 -5.01 -2.11 -3.56
N PHE A 22 -4.81 -2.63 -4.77
CA PHE A 22 -4.34 -1.83 -5.91
C PHE A 22 -5.46 -1.44 -6.88
N ILE A 23 -5.39 -0.21 -7.36
CA ILE A 23 -6.37 0.35 -8.32
C ILE A 23 -6.04 -0.12 -9.73
N SER A 24 -4.76 -0.16 -10.08
CA SER A 24 -4.29 -0.61 -11.39
C SER A 24 -3.57 -1.96 -11.27
N LYS A 25 -3.85 -2.87 -12.20
CA LYS A 25 -3.21 -4.19 -12.26
C LYS A 25 -1.69 -4.09 -12.36
N ASN A 26 -1.15 -3.05 -13.00
CA ASN A 26 0.30 -2.86 -13.13
C ASN A 26 0.99 -2.70 -11.77
N GLN A 27 0.29 -2.17 -10.76
CA GLN A 27 0.85 -1.97 -9.41
C GLN A 27 1.11 -3.29 -8.68
N ILE A 28 0.46 -4.39 -9.10
CA ILE A 28 0.74 -5.74 -8.58
C ILE A 28 2.19 -6.14 -8.89
N ALA A 29 2.73 -5.68 -10.02
CA ALA A 29 4.11 -5.97 -10.45
C ALA A 29 5.16 -5.06 -9.80
N TYR A 30 4.76 -4.01 -9.06
CA TYR A 30 5.69 -3.10 -8.40
C TYR A 30 6.22 -3.77 -7.13
N THR A 31 7.42 -4.33 -7.23
CA THR A 31 8.06 -5.08 -6.13
C THR A 31 9.50 -4.62 -5.99
N PHE A 32 10.11 -4.84 -4.83
CA PHE A 32 11.53 -4.51 -4.64
C PHE A 32 12.48 -5.24 -5.60
N LYS A 33 12.04 -6.34 -6.23
CA LYS A 33 12.81 -7.09 -7.23
C LYS A 33 12.80 -6.43 -8.60
N ASN A 34 11.72 -5.70 -8.91
CA ASN A 34 11.51 -5.06 -10.21
C ASN A 34 11.82 -3.55 -10.14
N ALA A 35 12.43 -3.09 -9.05
CA ALA A 35 12.82 -1.69 -8.90
C ALA A 35 13.98 -1.40 -9.84
N ASP A 36 14.00 -0.21 -10.43
CA ASP A 36 15.07 0.25 -11.31
C ASP A 36 16.41 0.27 -10.55
N GLU A 37 17.51 -0.02 -11.24
CA GLU A 37 18.86 0.04 -10.67
C GLU A 37 19.23 1.46 -10.21
N ASP A 38 18.64 2.46 -10.87
CA ASP A 38 18.77 3.87 -10.53
C ASP A 38 17.93 4.29 -9.31
N THR A 39 17.09 3.39 -8.79
CA THR A 39 16.36 3.68 -7.56
C THR A 39 17.34 3.78 -6.39
N ASP A 40 17.29 4.89 -5.66
CA ASP A 40 18.15 5.14 -4.51
C ASP A 40 18.17 3.94 -3.55
N LYS A 41 19.36 3.34 -3.44
CA LYS A 41 19.61 2.12 -2.65
C LYS A 41 19.30 2.35 -1.17
N GLU A 42 19.50 3.54 -0.63
CA GLU A 42 19.18 3.88 0.75
C GLU A 42 17.66 3.98 0.96
N ILE A 43 16.91 4.48 -0.03
CA ILE A 43 15.43 4.46 0.01
C ILE A 43 14.94 3.01 0.03
N ILE A 44 15.44 2.16 -0.87
CA ILE A 44 15.06 0.74 -0.92
C ILE A 44 15.43 0.02 0.38
N LYS A 45 16.60 0.31 0.96
CA LYS A 45 17.05 -0.26 2.24
C LYS A 45 16.12 0.13 3.38
N LYS A 46 15.77 1.42 3.51
CA LYS A 46 14.82 1.91 4.53
C LYS A 46 13.44 1.29 4.37
N ALA A 47 12.94 1.20 3.13
CA ALA A 47 11.65 0.56 2.82
C ALA A 47 11.65 -0.94 3.19
N LYS A 48 12.70 -1.68 2.84
CA LYS A 48 12.85 -3.10 3.23
C LYS A 48 12.95 -3.26 4.74
N ASN A 49 13.66 -2.36 5.44
CA ASN A 49 13.76 -2.40 6.90
C ASN A 49 12.39 -2.16 7.56
N TYR A 50 11.61 -1.21 7.05
CA TYR A 50 10.24 -0.99 7.52
C TYR A 50 9.37 -2.24 7.35
N VAL A 51 9.43 -2.91 6.19
CA VAL A 51 8.69 -4.16 5.96
C VAL A 51 9.13 -5.26 6.91
N LYS A 52 10.45 -5.46 7.09
CA LYS A 52 11.01 -6.45 8.01
C LYS A 52 10.49 -6.28 9.44
N HIS A 53 10.29 -5.04 9.87
CA HIS A 53 9.82 -4.68 11.21
C HIS A 53 8.32 -4.32 11.24
N PHE A 54 7.54 -4.70 10.21
CA PHE A 54 6.18 -4.16 10.00
C PHE A 54 5.23 -4.32 11.19
N GLU A 55 5.20 -5.48 11.86
CA GLU A 55 4.29 -5.69 13.00
C GLU A 55 4.62 -4.76 14.19
N GLU A 56 5.90 -4.51 14.45
CA GLU A 56 6.37 -3.55 15.47
C GLU A 56 6.01 -2.12 15.06
N MET A 57 6.36 -1.72 13.84
CA MET A 57 6.05 -0.38 13.32
C MET A 57 4.54 -0.11 13.34
N ARG A 58 3.72 -1.10 13.00
CA ARG A 58 2.25 -0.99 13.06
C ARG A 58 1.74 -0.86 14.49
N LYS A 59 2.28 -1.65 15.42
CA LYS A 59 1.91 -1.61 16.85
C LYS A 59 2.21 -0.25 17.46
N ASP A 60 3.34 0.35 17.09
CA ASP A 60 3.83 1.60 17.65
C ASP A 60 3.39 2.84 16.84
N ASN A 61 2.55 2.64 15.82
CA ASN A 61 2.04 3.70 14.92
C ASN A 61 3.14 4.48 14.18
N VAL A 62 4.24 3.82 13.83
CA VAL A 62 5.34 4.39 13.05
C VAL A 62 5.11 4.15 11.56
N GLY A 63 5.27 5.21 10.75
CA GLY A 63 5.12 5.16 9.29
C GLY A 63 6.31 5.77 8.54
N LEU A 64 6.27 5.70 7.21
CA LEU A 64 7.26 6.31 6.32
C LEU A 64 6.64 7.48 5.54
N LEU A 65 7.37 8.59 5.44
CA LEU A 65 7.06 9.70 4.54
C LEU A 65 7.98 9.66 3.33
N LEU A 66 7.44 9.32 2.16
CA LEU A 66 8.15 9.39 0.88
C LEU A 66 7.87 10.74 0.23
N TYR A 67 8.88 11.59 0.09
CA TYR A 67 8.76 12.94 -0.48
C TYR A 67 9.84 13.20 -1.53
N GLY A 68 9.59 14.15 -2.45
CA GLY A 68 10.48 14.48 -3.56
C GLY A 68 9.73 14.82 -4.86
N ASN A 69 10.47 15.13 -5.93
CA ASN A 69 9.93 15.60 -7.21
C ASN A 69 8.95 14.63 -7.90
N VAL A 70 8.05 15.15 -8.72
CA VAL A 70 7.15 14.33 -9.53
C VAL A 70 7.95 13.37 -10.41
N GLY A 71 7.48 12.12 -10.57
CA GLY A 71 8.17 11.09 -11.35
C GLY A 71 9.29 10.35 -10.62
N SER A 72 9.65 10.73 -9.39
CA SER A 72 10.77 10.12 -8.64
C SER A 72 10.51 8.71 -8.06
N GLY A 73 9.51 7.98 -8.56
CA GLY A 73 9.23 6.61 -8.09
C GLY A 73 8.59 6.45 -6.70
N LYS A 74 8.15 7.52 -6.02
CA LYS A 74 7.49 7.42 -4.68
C LYS A 74 6.34 6.42 -4.64
N THR A 75 5.42 6.52 -5.60
CA THR A 75 4.28 5.60 -5.70
C THR A 75 4.73 4.17 -5.94
N TYR A 76 5.79 3.98 -6.74
CA TYR A 76 6.37 2.66 -6.97
C TYR A 76 6.87 2.04 -5.66
N VAL A 77 7.67 2.79 -4.89
CA VAL A 77 8.19 2.33 -3.60
C VAL A 77 7.07 2.03 -2.62
N ALA A 78 6.03 2.88 -2.55
CA ALA A 78 4.85 2.63 -1.72
C ALA A 78 4.12 1.34 -2.13
N CYS A 79 3.95 1.09 -3.43
CA CYS A 79 3.38 -0.16 -3.94
C CYS A 79 4.27 -1.37 -3.62
N ALA A 80 5.60 -1.24 -3.72
CA ALA A 80 6.55 -2.31 -3.37
C ALA A 80 6.48 -2.68 -1.89
N ILE A 81 6.39 -1.70 -1.00
CA ILE A 81 6.14 -1.91 0.44
C ILE A 81 4.82 -2.66 0.64
N ALA A 82 3.74 -2.20 0.03
CA ALA A 82 2.42 -2.84 0.14
C ALA A 82 2.44 -4.30 -0.35
N ASN A 83 3.06 -4.56 -1.50
CA ASN A 83 3.23 -5.92 -2.04
C ASN A 83 4.04 -6.81 -1.10
N ALA A 84 5.11 -6.28 -0.51
CA ALA A 84 5.94 -7.04 0.42
C ALA A 84 5.19 -7.36 1.72
N ILE A 85 4.44 -6.41 2.27
CA ILE A 85 3.59 -6.63 3.46
C ILE A 85 2.54 -7.73 3.20
N ILE A 86 1.85 -7.67 2.07
CA ILE A 86 0.87 -8.71 1.69
C ILE A 86 1.56 -10.07 1.54
N THR A 87 2.76 -10.11 0.94
CA THR A 87 3.50 -11.35 0.67
C THR A 87 4.01 -12.01 1.96
N GLU A 88 4.57 -11.22 2.87
CA GLU A 88 5.20 -11.75 4.09
C GLU A 88 4.16 -11.98 5.21
N TYR A 89 3.26 -11.02 5.42
CA TYR A 89 2.35 -11.02 6.57
C TYR A 89 0.91 -11.39 6.21
N SER A 90 0.55 -11.45 4.92
CA SER A 90 -0.85 -11.63 4.47
C SER A 90 -1.80 -10.64 5.13
N HIS A 91 -1.31 -9.41 5.34
CA HIS A 91 -2.04 -8.32 5.97
C HIS A 91 -2.75 -7.46 4.92
N THR A 92 -3.90 -6.89 5.28
CA THR A 92 -4.65 -6.01 4.39
C THR A 92 -3.95 -4.66 4.29
N VAL A 93 -3.67 -4.20 3.08
CA VAL A 93 -3.13 -2.87 2.79
C VAL A 93 -4.11 -2.12 1.89
N LYS A 94 -4.27 -0.81 2.10
CA LYS A 94 -5.11 0.04 1.25
C LYS A 94 -4.24 1.10 0.57
N MET A 95 -4.06 0.99 -0.74
CA MET A 95 -3.49 2.08 -1.52
C MET A 95 -4.61 3.07 -1.86
N ARG A 96 -4.44 4.34 -1.49
CA ARG A 96 -5.46 5.38 -1.71
C ARG A 96 -4.83 6.67 -2.21
N ASN A 97 -5.53 7.32 -3.13
CA ASN A 97 -5.25 8.72 -3.48
C ASN A 97 -6.17 9.66 -2.70
N PHE A 98 -5.85 10.95 -2.71
CA PHE A 98 -6.59 11.95 -1.96
C PHE A 98 -8.06 12.06 -2.40
N ALA A 99 -8.34 11.96 -3.70
CA ALA A 99 -9.71 12.00 -4.22
C ALA A 99 -10.58 10.84 -3.67
N GLN A 100 -10.03 9.63 -3.57
CA GLN A 100 -10.73 8.50 -2.95
C GLN A 100 -10.99 8.72 -1.47
N ILE A 101 -10.01 9.28 -0.75
CA ILE A 101 -10.18 9.61 0.67
C ILE A 101 -11.29 10.64 0.84
N LEU A 102 -11.28 11.72 0.06
CA LEU A 102 -12.34 12.74 0.08
C LEU A 102 -13.72 12.15 -0.23
N ASN A 103 -13.83 11.31 -1.26
CA ASN A 103 -15.09 10.67 -1.62
C ASN A 103 -15.62 9.76 -0.51
N ASP A 104 -14.74 9.01 0.16
CA ASP A 104 -15.11 8.14 1.28
C ASP A 104 -15.58 8.97 2.49
N LEU A 105 -14.94 10.12 2.76
CA LEU A 105 -15.35 11.05 3.81
C LEU A 105 -16.72 11.68 3.51
N GLN A 106 -16.96 12.15 2.29
CA GLN A 106 -18.24 12.75 1.89
C GLN A 106 -19.40 11.75 1.99
N LYS A 107 -19.18 10.49 1.60
CA LYS A 107 -20.19 9.42 1.73
C LYS A 107 -20.44 9.01 3.17
N GLY A 108 -19.45 9.16 4.05
CA GLY A 108 -19.48 8.73 5.45
C GLY A 108 -20.21 9.66 6.42
N GLY A 109 -20.82 10.76 5.96
CA GLY A 109 -21.64 11.63 6.81
C GLY A 109 -21.14 13.08 6.96
N PHE A 110 -20.12 13.50 6.23
CA PHE A 110 -19.92 14.93 5.99
C PHE A 110 -20.93 15.40 4.93
N ASN A 111 -22.20 15.50 5.32
CA ASN A 111 -23.10 16.47 4.72
C ASN A 111 -22.57 17.86 5.12
N LEU A 112 -21.51 18.31 4.44
CA LEU A 112 -21.18 19.72 4.38
C LEU A 112 -22.44 20.38 3.87
N ASP A 113 -23.11 21.10 4.76
CA ASP A 113 -24.38 21.77 4.49
C ASP A 113 -24.20 22.65 3.25
N ARG A 114 -24.67 22.17 2.10
CA ARG A 114 -24.43 22.86 0.81
C ARG A 114 -25.32 24.10 0.66
N ASN A 115 -26.07 24.47 1.69
CA ASN A 115 -27.11 25.51 1.64
C ASN A 115 -26.92 26.66 2.65
N GLU A 116 -25.81 26.77 3.39
CA GLU A 116 -25.63 27.88 4.36
C GLU A 116 -25.14 29.21 3.74
N TYR A 117 -24.99 29.31 2.42
CA TYR A 117 -24.60 30.55 1.73
C TYR A 117 -25.60 30.92 0.62
N ILE A 118 -26.86 31.09 0.99
CA ILE A 118 -27.78 31.96 0.24
C ILE A 118 -28.59 32.77 1.27
N GLU A 119 -28.07 33.95 1.61
CA GLU A 119 -28.87 35.13 1.92
C GLU A 119 -28.55 36.21 0.87
#